data_AF-A0A958FVN0-F1
#
_entry.id   AF-A0A958FVN0-F1
#
_cell.length_a   1.000
_cell.length_b   1.000
_cell.length_c   1.000
_cell.angle_alpha   90.00
_cell.angle_beta   90.00
_cell.angle_gamma   90.00
#
_symmetry.space_group_name_H-M   'P 1'
#
loop_
_entity.id
_entity.type
_entity.pdbx_description
1 polymer ?
#
loop_
_entity_poly.entity_id
_entity_poly.type
_entity_poly.pdbx_seq_one_letter_code
_entity_poly.pdbx_strand_id
1 'polypeptide(L)'
;HILVGVLWIGHLYFFNFVNGHFAATLDADTKKKVVPELMPRALFWFRWGAAWTWITGVLLIALVFYHSKIVFNEYGEWNTASLIMIAVTFLGVFVYDILLNKMGHTKPFVILGFVLSAAIVIAMSCWANFSYRGYNIHIAALFGTIMAYNVWVRIWPLQQKIISAIKSGEKADPAWGAVAGMRSKHNTYLSVPLFWGMINSHTTFFAGGNLYPDQWAWVSTLVMIALGWHIVWQLYKKSAKVKGF
;
A
#
# COMPACT_ATOMS: atom_id res chain seq x y z
N HIS A 1 3.52 -15.68 2.95
CA HIS A 1 2.82 -14.43 2.60
C HIS A 1 1.97 -13.90 3.75
N ILE A 2 0.96 -14.64 4.24
CA ILE A 2 0.03 -14.18 5.29
C ILE A 2 0.75 -13.67 6.55
N LEU A 3 1.61 -14.49 7.16
CA LEU A 3 2.33 -14.14 8.40
C LEU A 3 3.13 -12.83 8.28
N VAL A 4 3.93 -12.71 7.22
CA VAL A 4 4.77 -11.50 6.98
C VAL A 4 3.93 -10.29 6.56
N GLY A 5 2.78 -10.51 5.93
CA GLY A 5 1.81 -9.47 5.60
C GLY A 5 1.15 -8.89 6.85
N VAL A 6 0.73 -9.74 7.80
CA VAL A 6 0.23 -9.31 9.11
C VAL A 6 1.28 -8.52 9.86
N LEU A 7 2.52 -9.02 9.89
CA LEU A 7 3.64 -8.30 10.51
C LEU A 7 3.81 -6.91 9.89
N TRP A 8 3.86 -6.82 8.55
CA TRP A 8 4.09 -5.58 7.84
C TRP A 8 2.97 -4.56 8.08
N ILE A 9 1.72 -4.96 7.84
CA ILE A 9 0.58 -4.06 7.93
C ILE A 9 0.23 -3.74 9.39
N GLY A 10 0.43 -4.68 10.31
CA GLY A 10 0.33 -4.42 11.75
C GLY A 10 1.27 -3.31 12.20
N HIS A 11 2.54 -3.35 11.81
CA HIS A 11 3.48 -2.27 12.10
C HIS A 11 3.11 -0.96 11.41
N LEU A 12 2.62 -1.02 10.17
CA LEU A 12 2.14 0.15 9.45
C LEU A 12 1.03 0.88 10.24
N TYR A 13 0.04 0.13 10.73
CA TYR A 13 -1.06 0.68 11.52
C TYR A 13 -0.60 1.15 12.90
N PHE A 14 0.30 0.41 13.55
CA PHE A 14 0.93 0.86 14.78
C PHE A 14 1.61 2.23 14.59
N PHE A 15 2.42 2.41 13.55
CA PHE A 15 3.11 3.67 13.32
C PHE A 15 2.15 4.84 13.07
N ASN A 16 1.08 4.61 12.31
CA ASN A 16 0.21 5.67 11.83
C ASN A 16 -0.95 6.00 12.78
N PHE A 17 -1.51 5.00 13.45
CA PHE A 17 -2.70 5.17 14.30
C PHE A 17 -2.36 5.23 15.80
N VAL A 18 -1.16 4.80 16.21
CA VAL A 18 -0.79 4.73 17.63
C VAL A 18 0.48 5.55 17.89
N ASN A 19 1.61 5.12 17.35
CA ASN A 19 2.94 5.65 17.71
C ASN A 19 3.08 7.14 17.42
N GLY A 20 2.57 7.63 16.28
CA GLY A 20 2.66 9.06 15.95
C GLY A 20 1.97 9.97 16.97
N HIS A 21 0.79 9.55 17.46
CA HIS A 21 0.03 10.31 18.46
C HIS A 21 0.65 10.18 19.85
N PHE A 22 1.11 8.98 20.22
CA PHE A 22 1.84 8.76 21.47
C PHE A 22 3.15 9.55 21.51
N ALA A 23 3.96 9.51 20.46
CA ALA A 23 5.22 10.25 20.40
C ALA A 23 5.02 11.77 20.51
N ALA A 24 3.86 12.30 20.12
CA ALA A 24 3.52 13.71 20.28
C ALA A 24 3.31 14.12 21.75
N THR A 25 2.98 13.19 22.65
CA THR A 25 2.79 13.47 24.08
C THR A 25 4.09 13.44 24.89
N LEU A 26 5.19 12.95 24.30
CA LEU A 26 6.48 12.84 24.98
C LEU A 26 7.24 14.16 24.97
N ASP A 27 7.83 14.53 26.12
CA ASP A 27 8.80 15.60 26.24
C ASP A 27 10.14 15.23 25.56
N ALA A 28 11.05 16.20 25.47
CA ALA A 28 12.32 16.03 24.75
C ALA A 28 13.23 14.96 25.38
N ASP A 29 13.29 14.85 26.71
CA ASP A 29 14.19 13.92 27.39
C ASP A 29 13.64 12.50 27.35
N THR A 30 12.31 12.34 27.46
CA THR A 30 11.67 11.03 27.26
C THR A 30 11.85 10.53 25.83
N LYS A 31 11.73 11.41 24.81
CA LYS A 31 11.96 11.04 23.40
C LYS A 31 13.36 10.47 23.17
N LYS A 32 14.40 11.04 23.78
CA LYS A 32 15.78 10.55 23.68
C LYS A 32 15.97 9.14 24.23
N LYS A 33 15.14 8.73 25.20
CA LYS A 33 15.18 7.37 25.77
C LYS A 33 14.34 6.39 24.97
N VAL A 34 13.12 6.78 24.59
CA VAL A 34 12.15 5.88 23.96
C VAL A 34 12.44 5.66 22.48
N VAL A 35 12.71 6.72 21.71
CA VAL A 35 12.80 6.64 20.24
C VAL A 35 13.96 5.76 19.77
N PRO A 36 15.20 5.91 20.29
CA PRO A 36 16.33 5.08 19.84
C PRO A 36 16.16 3.60 20.17
N GLU A 37 15.36 3.25 21.19
CA GLU A 37 15.11 1.87 21.58
C GLU A 37 13.91 1.27 20.82
N LEU A 38 12.80 1.99 20.72
CA LEU A 38 11.58 1.49 20.09
C LEU A 38 11.68 1.46 18.57
N MET A 39 12.12 2.57 17.95
CA MET A 39 11.99 2.75 16.51
C MET A 39 12.84 1.78 15.68
N PRO A 40 14.13 1.54 15.97
CA PRO A 40 14.93 0.58 15.19
C PRO A 40 14.35 -0.84 15.22
N ARG A 41 13.85 -1.29 16.38
CA ARG A 41 13.25 -2.62 16.53
C ARG A 41 11.96 -2.75 15.72
N ALA A 42 11.06 -1.78 15.83
CA ALA A 42 9.82 -1.77 15.07
C ALA A 42 10.08 -1.63 13.55
N LEU A 43 11.02 -0.78 13.15
CA LEU A 43 11.37 -0.57 11.73
C LEU A 43 12.06 -1.78 11.11
N PHE A 44 12.82 -2.57 11.88
CA PHE A 44 13.39 -3.82 11.42
C PHE A 44 12.31 -4.79 10.96
N TRP A 45 11.31 -5.05 11.81
CA TRP A 45 10.20 -5.93 11.46
C TRP A 45 9.33 -5.37 10.34
N PHE A 46 9.11 -4.06 10.34
CA PHE A 46 8.36 -3.38 9.28
C PHE A 46 9.01 -3.53 7.90
N ARG A 47 10.32 -3.28 7.76
CA ARG A 47 11.01 -3.33 6.46
C ARG A 47 11.17 -4.75 5.93
N TRP A 48 11.50 -5.71 6.81
CA TRP A 48 11.61 -7.11 6.40
C TRP A 48 10.24 -7.75 6.17
N GLY A 49 9.23 -7.36 6.93
CA GLY A 49 7.83 -7.70 6.65
C GLY A 49 7.44 -7.23 5.25
N ALA A 50 7.77 -6.00 4.88
CA ALA A 50 7.52 -5.48 3.53
C ALA A 50 8.24 -6.29 2.44
N ALA A 51 9.54 -6.54 2.61
CA ALA A 51 10.34 -7.28 1.63
C ALA A 51 9.81 -8.71 1.43
N TRP A 52 9.61 -9.47 2.51
CA TRP A 52 9.14 -10.85 2.41
C TRP A 52 7.70 -10.95 1.93
N THR A 53 6.84 -9.99 2.26
CA THR A 53 5.48 -9.94 1.70
C THR A 53 5.53 -9.72 0.19
N TRP A 54 6.36 -8.80 -0.29
CA TRP A 54 6.51 -8.55 -1.72
C TRP A 54 7.07 -9.77 -2.45
N ILE A 55 8.19 -10.35 -1.97
CA ILE A 55 8.81 -11.55 -2.56
C ILE A 55 7.82 -12.70 -2.63
N THR A 56 7.17 -13.03 -1.50
CA THR A 56 6.21 -14.14 -1.47
C THR A 56 4.94 -13.83 -2.25
N GLY A 57 4.57 -12.55 -2.41
CA GLY A 57 3.44 -12.12 -3.23
C GLY A 57 3.70 -12.35 -4.72
N VAL A 58 4.89 -11.99 -5.21
CA VAL A 58 5.31 -12.28 -6.59
C VAL A 58 5.30 -13.79 -6.85
N LEU A 59 5.80 -14.59 -5.91
CA LEU A 59 5.77 -16.05 -6.01
C LEU A 59 4.32 -16.59 -6.05
N LEU A 60 3.42 -16.07 -5.22
CA LEU A 60 2.00 -16.49 -5.25
C LEU A 60 1.30 -16.09 -6.55
N ILE A 61 1.61 -14.91 -7.10
CA ILE A 61 1.09 -14.52 -8.42
C ILE A 61 1.56 -15.52 -9.49
N ALA A 62 2.85 -15.87 -9.50
CA ALA A 62 3.39 -16.85 -10.44
C ALA A 62 2.76 -18.25 -10.28
N LEU A 63 2.71 -18.78 -9.05
CA LEU A 63 2.30 -20.16 -8.79
C LEU A 63 0.78 -20.35 -8.71
N VAL A 64 0.05 -19.43 -8.10
CA VAL A 64 -1.41 -19.59 -7.91
C VAL A 64 -2.17 -19.02 -9.09
N PHE A 65 -1.74 -17.88 -9.63
CA PHE A 65 -2.52 -17.19 -10.66
C PHE A 65 -2.08 -17.56 -12.07
N TYR A 66 -0.79 -17.45 -12.40
CA TYR A 66 -0.28 -17.75 -13.74
C TYR A 66 -0.24 -19.25 -14.02
N HIS A 67 0.37 -20.04 -13.14
CA HIS A 67 0.48 -21.49 -13.35
C HIS A 67 -0.89 -22.20 -13.37
N SER A 68 -1.84 -21.76 -12.53
CA SER A 68 -3.22 -22.28 -12.55
C SER A 68 -4.11 -21.65 -13.64
N LYS A 69 -3.56 -20.78 -14.50
CA LYS A 69 -4.26 -20.14 -15.63
C LYS A 69 -5.53 -19.35 -15.25
N ILE A 70 -5.55 -18.71 -14.09
CA ILE A 70 -6.70 -17.91 -13.61
C ILE A 70 -6.51 -16.39 -13.78
N VAL A 71 -5.38 -15.94 -14.35
CA VAL A 71 -5.13 -14.51 -14.64
C VAL A 71 -6.01 -14.00 -15.76
N PHE A 72 -6.25 -14.81 -16.78
CA PHE A 72 -6.96 -14.43 -18.00
C PHE A 72 -8.37 -15.04 -18.01
N ASN A 73 -9.28 -14.44 -18.77
CA ASN A 73 -10.60 -15.05 -19.05
C ASN A 73 -10.46 -16.30 -19.94
N GLU A 74 -11.55 -17.05 -20.14
CA GLU A 74 -11.57 -18.33 -20.87
C GLU A 74 -11.00 -18.25 -22.31
N TYR A 75 -11.06 -17.07 -22.93
CA TYR A 75 -10.47 -16.76 -24.25
C TYR A 75 -9.19 -15.91 -24.19
N GLY A 76 -8.66 -15.67 -23.00
CA GLY A 76 -7.53 -14.77 -22.78
C GLY A 76 -6.20 -15.52 -22.83
N GLU A 77 -5.36 -15.12 -23.77
CA GLU A 77 -3.98 -15.58 -23.88
C GLU A 77 -3.00 -14.42 -23.66
N TRP A 78 -1.73 -14.79 -23.48
CA TRP A 78 -0.64 -13.84 -23.47
C TRP A 78 -0.66 -12.97 -24.73
N ASN A 79 -0.65 -11.67 -24.54
CA ASN A 79 -0.63 -10.69 -25.61
C ASN A 79 0.21 -9.47 -25.21
N THR A 80 0.42 -8.54 -26.13
CA THR A 80 1.21 -7.33 -25.86
C THR A 80 0.60 -6.49 -24.73
N ALA A 81 -0.73 -6.38 -24.67
CA ALA A 81 -1.42 -5.63 -23.62
C ALA A 81 -1.23 -6.28 -22.24
N SER A 82 -1.27 -7.60 -22.13
CA SER A 82 -1.01 -8.31 -20.87
C SER A 82 0.41 -8.08 -20.35
N LEU A 83 1.40 -8.12 -21.24
CA LEU A 83 2.79 -7.82 -20.88
C LEU A 83 2.97 -6.37 -20.40
N ILE A 84 2.32 -5.42 -21.09
CA ILE A 84 2.30 -4.01 -20.68
C ILE A 84 1.67 -3.85 -19.29
N MET A 85 0.52 -4.48 -19.02
CA MET A 85 -0.14 -4.34 -17.72
C MET A 85 0.61 -5.00 -16.56
N ILE A 86 1.36 -6.07 -16.84
CA ILE A 86 2.30 -6.66 -15.86
C ILE A 86 3.45 -5.69 -15.59
N ALA A 87 4.02 -5.08 -16.64
CA ALA A 87 5.05 -4.07 -16.47
C ALA A 87 4.53 -2.86 -15.67
N VAL A 88 3.31 -2.38 -15.96
CA VAL A 88 2.65 -1.33 -15.17
C VAL A 88 2.50 -1.73 -13.70
N THR A 89 2.16 -2.99 -13.42
CA THR A 89 2.02 -3.50 -12.04
C THR A 89 3.30 -3.36 -11.23
N PHE A 90 4.47 -3.66 -11.82
CA PHE A 90 5.74 -3.66 -11.09
C PHE A 90 6.58 -2.39 -11.27
N LEU A 91 6.39 -1.64 -12.36
CA LEU A 91 7.13 -0.41 -12.67
C LEU A 91 6.33 0.86 -12.41
N GLY A 92 5.01 0.78 -12.22
CA GLY A 92 4.15 1.93 -11.93
C GLY A 92 4.55 2.69 -10.66
N VAL A 93 5.31 2.05 -9.78
CA VAL A 93 5.90 2.66 -8.60
C VAL A 93 6.81 3.85 -8.91
N PHE A 94 7.56 3.82 -10.00
CA PHE A 94 8.44 4.93 -10.38
C PHE A 94 7.63 6.15 -10.84
N VAL A 95 6.55 5.91 -11.59
CA VAL A 95 5.61 6.97 -12.00
C VAL A 95 4.95 7.57 -10.77
N TYR A 96 4.44 6.72 -9.86
CA TYR A 96 3.88 7.16 -8.58
C TYR A 96 4.87 8.01 -7.77
N ASP A 97 6.14 7.58 -7.66
CA ASP A 97 7.15 8.27 -6.88
C ASP A 97 7.47 9.66 -7.45
N ILE A 98 7.61 9.75 -8.78
CA ILE A 98 7.82 11.02 -9.49
C ILE A 98 6.63 11.96 -9.28
N LEU A 99 5.40 11.47 -9.49
CA LEU A 99 4.19 12.28 -9.35
C LEU A 99 4.04 12.81 -7.93
N LEU A 100 4.24 11.97 -6.91
CA LEU A 100 4.11 12.39 -5.53
C LEU A 100 5.18 13.41 -5.13
N ASN A 101 6.41 13.24 -5.60
CA ASN A 101 7.48 14.22 -5.33
C ASN A 101 7.20 15.58 -5.99
N LYS A 102 6.57 15.60 -7.16
CA LYS A 102 6.25 16.84 -7.88
C LYS A 102 4.99 17.54 -7.36
N MET A 103 3.94 16.77 -7.07
CA MET A 103 2.61 17.31 -6.75
C MET A 103 2.34 17.41 -5.25
N GLY A 104 3.09 16.68 -4.42
CA GLY A 104 2.80 16.50 -3.01
C GLY A 104 1.47 15.79 -2.76
N HIS A 105 1.10 15.62 -1.49
CA HIS A 105 -0.21 15.09 -1.09
C HIS A 105 -1.29 16.18 -1.18
N THR A 106 -1.76 16.45 -2.40
CA THR A 106 -2.77 17.46 -2.70
C THR A 106 -4.07 16.82 -3.19
N LYS A 107 -5.21 17.54 -3.12
CA LYS A 107 -6.49 17.03 -3.66
C LYS A 107 -6.38 16.59 -5.13
N PRO A 108 -5.70 17.35 -6.04
CA PRO A 108 -5.47 16.90 -7.40
C PRO A 108 -4.69 15.59 -7.49
N PHE A 109 -3.67 15.38 -6.65
CA PHE A 109 -2.93 14.11 -6.62
C PHE A 109 -3.83 12.93 -6.25
N VAL A 110 -4.72 13.10 -5.26
CA VAL A 110 -5.67 12.05 -4.86
C VAL A 110 -6.64 11.71 -6.00
N ILE A 111 -7.18 12.73 -6.67
CA ILE A 111 -8.08 12.55 -7.83
C ILE A 111 -7.32 11.82 -8.95
N LEU A 112 -6.11 12.29 -9.28
CA LEU A 112 -5.27 11.66 -10.30
C LEU A 112 -4.97 10.20 -9.95
N GLY A 113 -4.64 9.89 -8.69
CA GLY A 113 -4.41 8.52 -8.23
C GLY A 113 -5.63 7.62 -8.43
N PHE A 114 -6.85 8.14 -8.20
CA PHE A 114 -8.07 7.38 -8.44
C PHE A 114 -8.30 7.15 -9.93
N VAL A 115 -8.14 8.20 -10.75
CA VAL A 115 -8.28 8.12 -12.20
C VAL A 115 -7.27 7.14 -12.80
N LEU A 116 -6.00 7.18 -12.37
CA LEU A 116 -4.98 6.23 -12.82
C LEU A 116 -5.30 4.80 -12.39
N SER A 117 -5.76 4.60 -11.15
CA SER A 117 -6.18 3.26 -10.69
C SER A 117 -7.36 2.74 -11.52
N ALA A 118 -8.33 3.60 -11.84
CA ALA A 118 -9.46 3.27 -12.69
C ALA A 118 -9.01 2.90 -14.12
N ALA A 119 -8.16 3.72 -14.72
CA ALA A 119 -7.61 3.47 -16.05
C ALA A 119 -6.84 2.15 -16.11
N ILE A 120 -6.05 1.83 -15.08
CA ILE A 120 -5.28 0.59 -14.98
C ILE A 120 -6.22 -0.62 -14.87
N VAL A 121 -7.23 -0.57 -13.99
CA VAL A 121 -8.18 -1.68 -13.83
C VAL A 121 -9.00 -1.91 -15.10
N ILE A 122 -9.48 -0.83 -15.74
CA ILE A 122 -10.22 -0.92 -17.01
C ILE A 122 -9.31 -1.45 -18.12
N ALA A 123 -8.06 -0.98 -18.22
CA ALA A 123 -7.11 -1.50 -19.21
C ALA A 123 -6.80 -2.99 -18.98
N MET A 124 -6.62 -3.43 -17.72
CA MET A 124 -6.45 -4.84 -17.41
C MET A 124 -7.68 -5.67 -17.84
N SER A 125 -8.88 -5.21 -17.52
CA SER A 125 -10.13 -5.93 -17.80
C SER A 125 -10.48 -5.94 -19.29
N CYS A 126 -10.46 -4.79 -19.96
CA CYS A 126 -11.03 -4.59 -21.30
C CYS A 126 -9.99 -4.69 -22.42
N TRP A 127 -8.71 -4.42 -22.15
CA TRP A 127 -7.65 -4.42 -23.17
C TRP A 127 -6.68 -5.60 -23.02
N ALA A 128 -6.25 -5.90 -21.80
CA ALA A 128 -5.37 -7.03 -21.52
C ALA A 128 -6.11 -8.36 -21.28
N ASN A 129 -7.45 -8.34 -21.25
CA ASN A 129 -8.33 -9.49 -21.03
C ASN A 129 -8.04 -10.27 -19.74
N PHE A 130 -7.67 -9.56 -18.66
CA PHE A 130 -7.52 -10.16 -17.34
C PHE A 130 -8.90 -10.55 -16.81
N SER A 131 -8.98 -11.70 -16.16
CA SER A 131 -10.17 -12.13 -15.43
C SER A 131 -10.44 -11.24 -14.22
N TYR A 132 -11.63 -11.38 -13.63
CA TYR A 132 -11.97 -10.77 -12.33
C TYR A 132 -10.85 -10.98 -11.30
N ARG A 133 -10.34 -12.22 -11.21
CA ARG A 133 -9.23 -12.57 -10.30
C ARG A 133 -7.92 -11.94 -10.74
N GLY A 134 -7.64 -11.94 -12.04
CA GLY A 134 -6.44 -11.39 -12.64
C GLY A 134 -6.24 -9.91 -12.35
N TYR A 135 -7.20 -9.05 -12.69
CA TYR A 135 -6.98 -7.61 -12.48
C TYR A 135 -7.02 -7.22 -10.99
N ASN A 136 -7.83 -7.89 -10.17
CA ASN A 136 -7.86 -7.62 -8.73
C ASN A 136 -6.54 -7.96 -8.04
N ILE A 137 -5.91 -9.10 -8.38
CA ILE A 137 -4.61 -9.44 -7.79
C ILE A 137 -3.50 -8.51 -8.29
N HIS A 138 -3.55 -8.08 -9.56
CA HIS A 138 -2.53 -7.19 -10.12
C HIS A 138 -2.65 -5.75 -9.62
N ILE A 139 -3.86 -5.20 -9.44
CA ILE A 139 -4.01 -3.87 -8.81
C ILE A 139 -3.56 -3.91 -7.33
N ALA A 140 -3.84 -5.01 -6.61
CA ALA A 140 -3.32 -5.22 -5.26
C ALA A 140 -1.79 -5.33 -5.24
N ALA A 141 -1.20 -6.03 -6.21
CA ALA A 141 0.25 -6.15 -6.36
C ALA A 141 0.92 -4.81 -6.71
N LEU A 142 0.28 -3.96 -7.51
CA LEU A 142 0.76 -2.61 -7.79
C LEU A 142 0.81 -1.78 -6.50
N PHE A 143 -0.28 -1.78 -5.73
CA PHE A 143 -0.31 -1.11 -4.43
C PHE A 143 0.76 -1.67 -3.49
N GLY A 144 0.92 -3.00 -3.43
CA GLY A 144 1.94 -3.65 -2.61
C GLY A 144 3.36 -3.28 -3.04
N THR A 145 3.61 -3.16 -4.34
CA THR A 145 4.91 -2.74 -4.89
C THR A 145 5.21 -1.28 -4.56
N ILE A 146 4.24 -0.38 -4.73
CA ILE A 146 4.33 1.02 -4.28
C ILE A 146 4.66 1.08 -2.79
N MET A 147 3.96 0.30 -1.99
CA MET A 147 4.13 0.28 -0.55
C MET A 147 5.51 -0.22 -0.15
N ALA A 148 5.97 -1.34 -0.70
CA ALA A 148 7.29 -1.92 -0.40
C ALA A 148 8.42 -0.96 -0.80
N TYR A 149 8.31 -0.32 -1.96
CA TYR A 149 9.25 0.71 -2.40
C TYR A 149 9.28 1.90 -1.44
N ASN A 150 8.12 2.41 -1.01
CA ASN A 150 8.06 3.51 -0.04
C ASN A 150 8.80 3.13 1.25
N VAL A 151 8.67 1.89 1.73
CA VAL A 151 9.37 1.41 2.93
C VAL A 151 10.88 1.47 2.76
N TRP A 152 11.41 0.84 1.71
CA TRP A 152 12.85 0.66 1.55
C TRP A 152 13.58 1.88 1.01
N VAL A 153 12.93 2.67 0.14
CA VAL A 153 13.58 3.78 -0.58
C VAL A 153 13.32 5.13 0.08
N ARG A 154 12.13 5.35 0.65
CA ARG A 154 11.76 6.66 1.20
C ARG A 154 11.71 6.68 2.73
N ILE A 155 11.09 5.69 3.36
CA ILE A 155 10.86 5.69 4.81
C ILE A 155 12.13 5.29 5.56
N TRP A 156 12.70 4.13 5.25
CA TRP A 156 13.83 3.58 6.00
C TRP A 156 15.07 4.50 6.04
N PRO A 157 15.58 5.02 4.91
CA PRO A 157 16.75 5.89 4.93
C PRO A 157 16.53 7.18 5.72
N LEU A 158 15.32 7.77 5.64
CA LEU A 158 14.98 8.97 6.40
C LEU A 158 14.85 8.67 7.89
N GLN A 159 14.25 7.54 8.26
CA GLN A 159 14.16 7.12 9.66
C GLN A 159 15.54 6.87 10.27
N GLN A 160 16.47 6.27 9.53
CA GLN A 160 17.86 6.14 9.99
C GLN A 160 18.47 7.50 10.33
N LYS A 161 18.31 8.50 9.45
CA LYS A 161 18.82 9.86 9.70
C LYS A 161 18.18 10.51 10.93
N ILE A 162 16.86 10.38 11.08
CA ILE A 162 16.11 10.92 12.24
C ILE A 162 16.60 10.28 13.54
N ILE A 163 16.73 8.95 13.57
CA ILE A 163 17.15 8.20 14.76
C ILE A 163 18.59 8.56 15.13
N SER A 164 19.50 8.67 14.15
CA SER A 164 20.89 9.07 14.38
C SER A 164 20.99 10.47 14.98
N ALA A 165 20.24 11.45 14.45
CA ALA A 165 20.23 12.81 15.00
C ALA A 165 19.69 12.86 16.43
N ILE A 166 18.61 12.13 16.72
CA ILE A 166 18.06 12.04 18.09
C ILE A 166 19.09 11.39 19.04
N LYS A 167 19.82 10.38 18.58
CA LYS A 167 20.86 9.71 19.39
C LYS A 167 22.06 10.63 19.68
N SER A 168 22.46 11.49 18.74
CA SER A 168 23.54 12.48 18.95
C SER A 168 23.08 13.71 19.74
N GLY A 169 21.79 13.83 20.07
CA GLY A 169 21.23 15.01 20.71
C GLY A 169 21.04 16.19 19.76
N GLU A 170 21.25 15.99 18.46
CA GLU A 170 21.01 16.98 17.42
C GLU A 170 19.52 17.09 17.08
N LYS A 171 19.14 18.26 16.58
CA LYS A 171 17.78 18.48 16.07
C LYS A 171 17.66 17.86 14.67
N ALA A 172 16.85 16.81 14.55
CA ALA A 172 16.53 16.21 13.26
C ALA A 172 15.85 17.22 12.32
N ASP A 173 16.21 17.19 11.04
CA ASP A 173 15.57 18.01 10.00
C ASP A 173 14.07 17.67 9.91
N PRO A 174 13.17 18.66 10.12
CA PRO A 174 11.72 18.46 10.02
C PRO A 174 11.28 17.89 8.67
N ALA A 175 12.00 18.18 7.59
CA ALA A 175 11.67 17.70 6.25
C ALA A 175 11.76 16.17 6.15
N TRP A 176 12.68 15.52 6.88
CA TRP A 176 12.82 14.06 6.85
C TRP A 176 11.58 13.39 7.44
N GLY A 177 11.11 13.89 8.59
CA GLY A 177 9.90 13.39 9.24
C GLY A 177 8.66 13.62 8.38
N ALA A 178 8.55 14.78 7.74
CA ALA A 178 7.44 15.12 6.85
C ALA A 178 7.35 14.16 5.66
N VAL A 179 8.46 13.90 4.97
CA VAL A 179 8.49 13.00 3.80
C VAL A 179 8.25 11.54 4.22
N ALA A 180 8.94 11.05 5.26
CA ALA A 180 8.75 9.67 5.74
C ALA A 180 7.30 9.45 6.23
N GLY A 181 6.75 10.41 6.96
CA GLY A 181 5.36 10.39 7.44
C GLY A 181 4.35 10.39 6.29
N MET A 182 4.53 11.23 5.27
CA MET A 182 3.66 11.27 4.08
C MET A 182 3.64 9.92 3.36
N ARG A 183 4.81 9.31 3.14
CA ARG A 183 4.95 8.01 2.48
C ARG A 183 4.32 6.89 3.30
N SER A 184 4.48 6.92 4.62
CA SER A 184 3.81 6.00 5.53
C SER A 184 2.29 6.13 5.47
N LYS A 185 1.76 7.36 5.43
CA LYS A 185 0.31 7.61 5.28
C LYS A 185 -0.23 7.05 3.97
N HIS A 186 0.49 7.25 2.87
CA HIS A 186 0.09 6.68 1.58
C HIS A 186 0.03 5.16 1.63
N ASN A 187 1.01 4.51 2.27
CA ASN A 187 0.94 3.07 2.47
C ASN A 187 -0.32 2.65 3.23
N THR A 188 -0.73 3.41 4.25
CA THR A 188 -1.98 3.13 4.98
C THR A 188 -3.20 3.24 4.07
N TYR A 189 -3.32 4.29 3.26
CA TYR A 189 -4.42 4.44 2.30
C TYR A 189 -4.48 3.33 1.25
N LEU A 190 -3.33 2.86 0.78
CA LEU A 190 -3.22 1.76 -0.19
C LEU A 190 -3.51 0.38 0.43
N SER A 191 -3.31 0.21 1.74
CA SER A 191 -3.41 -1.10 2.39
C SER A 191 -4.82 -1.71 2.37
N VAL A 192 -5.88 -0.91 2.56
CA VAL A 192 -7.25 -1.45 2.61
C VAL A 192 -7.74 -1.94 1.25
N PRO A 193 -7.62 -1.16 0.15
CA PRO A 193 -7.92 -1.67 -1.19
C PRO A 193 -7.05 -2.84 -1.61
N LEU A 194 -5.76 -2.85 -1.21
CA LEU A 194 -4.86 -3.97 -1.45
C LEU A 194 -5.37 -5.25 -0.80
N PHE A 195 -5.75 -5.20 0.49
CA PHE A 195 -6.30 -6.37 1.18
C PHE A 195 -7.56 -6.88 0.50
N TRP A 196 -8.47 -5.97 0.13
CA TRP A 196 -9.65 -6.34 -0.64
C TRP A 196 -9.29 -7.04 -1.96
N GLY A 197 -8.34 -6.51 -2.72
CA GLY A 197 -7.86 -7.11 -3.97
C GLY A 197 -7.27 -8.51 -3.80
N MET A 198 -6.78 -8.85 -2.60
CA MET A 198 -6.31 -10.20 -2.28
C MET A 198 -7.44 -11.15 -1.85
N ILE A 199 -8.46 -10.67 -1.13
CA ILE A 199 -9.50 -11.53 -0.53
C ILE A 199 -10.84 -11.55 -1.28
N ASN A 200 -11.06 -10.64 -2.23
CA ASN A 200 -12.38 -10.45 -2.87
C ASN A 200 -12.97 -11.76 -3.41
N SER A 201 -12.15 -12.64 -3.97
CA SER A 201 -12.59 -13.89 -4.58
C SER A 201 -12.88 -15.02 -3.58
N HIS A 202 -12.71 -14.73 -2.29
CA HIS A 202 -13.18 -15.55 -1.17
C HIS A 202 -14.49 -15.03 -0.58
N THR A 203 -14.98 -13.88 -1.05
CA THR A 203 -16.30 -13.38 -0.66
C THR A 203 -17.34 -14.01 -1.59
N THR A 204 -18.42 -14.57 -1.05
CA THR A 204 -19.45 -15.23 -1.86
C THR A 204 -20.26 -14.21 -2.64
N PHE A 205 -20.88 -13.27 -1.92
CA PHE A 205 -21.79 -12.28 -2.52
C PHE A 205 -21.09 -11.15 -3.27
N PHE A 206 -19.87 -10.76 -2.86
CA PHE A 206 -19.15 -9.60 -3.42
C PHE A 206 -18.12 -9.97 -4.50
N ALA A 207 -17.96 -11.26 -4.85
CA ALA A 207 -17.05 -11.69 -5.90
C ALA A 207 -17.71 -11.73 -7.29
N GLY A 208 -16.89 -11.46 -8.32
CA GLY A 208 -17.07 -11.80 -9.74
C GLY A 208 -18.50 -12.03 -10.21
N GLY A 209 -19.19 -10.95 -10.62
CA GLY A 209 -20.49 -11.08 -11.29
C GLY A 209 -21.72 -11.06 -10.36
N ASN A 210 -21.55 -11.33 -9.06
CA ASN A 210 -22.69 -11.49 -8.15
C ASN A 210 -23.37 -10.16 -7.74
N LEU A 211 -22.68 -9.03 -7.89
CA LEU A 211 -23.25 -7.69 -7.66
C LEU A 211 -23.59 -6.93 -8.94
N TYR A 212 -22.86 -7.22 -10.01
CA TYR A 212 -22.96 -6.54 -11.30
C TYR A 212 -22.72 -7.55 -12.41
N PRO A 213 -23.34 -7.41 -13.59
CA PRO A 213 -23.00 -8.24 -14.74
C PRO A 213 -21.48 -8.27 -14.98
N ASP A 214 -20.93 -9.40 -15.44
CA ASP A 214 -19.48 -9.63 -15.55
C ASP A 214 -18.71 -8.50 -16.26
N GLN A 215 -19.32 -7.90 -17.30
CA GLN A 215 -18.77 -6.76 -18.05
C GLN A 215 -18.53 -5.49 -17.20
N TRP A 216 -19.22 -5.36 -16.08
CA TRP A 216 -19.12 -4.24 -15.12
C TRP A 216 -18.46 -4.65 -13.80
N ALA A 217 -17.95 -5.88 -13.67
CA ALA A 217 -17.39 -6.37 -12.42
C ALA A 217 -16.21 -5.51 -11.91
N TRP A 218 -15.48 -4.84 -12.81
CA TRP A 218 -14.39 -3.92 -12.48
C TRP A 218 -14.84 -2.70 -11.67
N VAL A 219 -16.12 -2.31 -11.77
CA VAL A 219 -16.70 -1.21 -10.98
C VAL A 219 -16.62 -1.52 -9.49
N SER A 220 -16.81 -2.78 -9.10
CA SER A 220 -16.71 -3.20 -7.69
C SER A 220 -15.33 -2.91 -7.12
N THR A 221 -14.25 -3.16 -7.87
CA THR A 221 -12.89 -2.83 -7.48
C THR A 221 -12.71 -1.33 -7.28
N LEU A 222 -13.27 -0.48 -8.14
CA LEU A 222 -13.17 0.98 -8.00
C LEU A 222 -13.92 1.51 -6.79
N VAL A 223 -15.13 0.99 -6.56
CA VAL A 223 -15.93 1.30 -5.36
C VAL A 223 -15.13 0.92 -4.11
N MET A 224 -14.49 -0.24 -4.10
CA MET A 224 -13.71 -0.70 -2.96
C MET A 224 -12.40 0.07 -2.76
N ILE A 225 -11.78 0.59 -3.83
CA ILE A 225 -10.67 1.54 -3.72
C ILE A 225 -11.13 2.82 -3.02
N ALA A 226 -12.21 3.44 -3.51
CA ALA A 226 -12.75 4.67 -2.93
C ALA A 226 -13.21 4.47 -1.48
N LEU A 227 -13.92 3.38 -1.20
CA LEU A 227 -14.36 3.01 0.14
C LEU A 227 -13.17 2.76 1.07
N GLY A 228 -12.17 2.02 0.61
CA GLY A 228 -10.96 1.74 1.39
C GLY A 228 -10.22 3.03 1.78
N TRP A 229 -10.13 4.00 0.86
CA TRP A 229 -9.57 5.31 1.17
C TRP A 229 -10.42 6.07 2.19
N HIS A 230 -11.74 6.05 2.04
CA HIS A 230 -12.64 6.68 3.00
C HIS A 230 -12.53 6.07 4.40
N ILE A 231 -12.46 4.73 4.50
CA ILE A 231 -12.28 4.02 5.78
C ILE A 231 -10.97 4.47 6.44
N VAL A 232 -9.86 4.48 5.71
CA VAL A 232 -8.57 4.92 6.25
C VAL A 232 -8.63 6.38 6.71
N TRP A 233 -9.30 7.25 5.97
CA TRP A 233 -9.51 8.64 6.38
C TRP A 233 -10.28 8.75 7.71
N GLN A 234 -11.33 7.95 7.89
CA GLN A 234 -12.08 7.90 9.17
C GLN A 234 -11.20 7.38 10.31
N LEU A 235 -10.38 6.34 10.07
CA LEU A 235 -9.45 5.80 11.07
C LEU A 235 -8.40 6.83 11.49
N TYR A 236 -7.88 7.64 10.57
CA TYR A 236 -6.99 8.76 10.92
C TYR A 236 -7.69 9.80 11.79
N LYS A 237 -8.94 10.18 11.45
CA LYS A 237 -9.72 11.13 12.26
C LYS A 237 -10.01 10.59 13.66
N LYS A 238 -10.30 9.30 13.79
CA LYS A 238 -10.56 8.67 15.08
C LYS A 238 -9.28 8.55 15.90
N SER A 239 -8.19 8.05 15.32
CA SER A 239 -6.91 7.83 16.03
C SER A 239 -6.37 9.10 16.67
N ALA A 240 -6.48 10.25 16.00
CA ALA A 240 -6.07 11.55 16.55
C ALA A 240 -6.84 11.99 17.81
N LYS A 241 -7.98 11.35 18.12
CA LYS A 241 -8.83 11.66 19.28
C LYS A 241 -8.73 10.63 20.40
N VAL A 242 -8.06 9.49 20.17
CA VAL A 242 -7.89 8.45 21.18
C VAL A 242 -6.83 8.92 22.18
N LYS A 243 -7.21 8.98 23.46
CA LYS A 243 -6.30 9.35 24.56
C LYS A 243 -5.84 8.11 25.31
N GLY A 244 -4.62 8.12 25.81
CA GLY A 244 -4.17 7.18 26.84
C GLY A 244 -4.89 7.48 28.16
N PHE A 245 -4.93 6.48 29.04
CA PHE A 245 -5.42 6.57 30.41
C PHE A 245 -4.25 6.50 31.39
#